data_AF-A0A3C0FZV3-F1
#
_entry.id   AF-A0A3C0FZV3-F1
#
_cell.length_a   1.000
_cell.length_b   1.000
_cell.length_c   1.000
_cell.angle_alpha   90.00
_cell.angle_beta   90.00
_cell.angle_gamma   90.00
#
_symmetry.space_group_name_H-M   'P 1'
#
loop_
_entity.id
_entity.type
_entity.pdbx_description
1 polymer ?
#
loop_
_entity_poly.entity_id
_entity_poly.type
_entity_poly.pdbx_seq_one_letter_code
_entity_poly.pdbx_strand_id
1 'polypeptide(L)' 'PRFTLNTYIKDKQDAIKLLKDLLTVFRGILLWHDGEVSFNLYQEKAPIFTFTKGNVVDGLFTYSYPSNRVRANQIRVTW' A
#
# COMPACT_ATOMS: atom_id res chain seq x y z
N PRO A 1 -1.41 -21.83 -5.62
CA PRO A 1 -0.87 -20.52 -6.05
C PRO A 1 -1.82 -19.38 -5.63
N ARG A 2 -1.46 -18.53 -4.66
CA ARG A 2 -2.40 -17.56 -4.04
C ARG A 2 -2.48 -16.19 -4.75
N PHE A 3 -1.52 -15.85 -5.61
CA PHE A 3 -1.61 -14.71 -6.53
C PHE A 3 -0.91 -15.05 -7.84
N THR A 4 -1.63 -14.97 -8.96
CA THR A 4 -1.09 -15.13 -10.31
C THR A 4 -1.68 -14.02 -11.17
N LEU A 5 -0.85 -13.32 -11.94
CA LEU A 5 -1.27 -12.24 -12.83
C LEU A 5 -0.85 -12.60 -14.26
N ASN A 6 -1.84 -12.66 -15.16
CA ASN A 6 -1.60 -12.72 -16.60
C ASN A 6 -2.05 -11.39 -17.20
N THR A 7 -1.09 -10.53 -17.58
CA THR A 7 -1.36 -9.17 -18.06
C THR A 7 -0.67 -8.94 -19.39
N TYR A 8 -1.32 -8.15 -20.25
CA TYR A 8 -0.79 -7.74 -21.54
C TYR A 8 -0.53 -6.22 -21.53
N ILE A 9 0.73 -5.82 -21.73
CA ILE A 9 1.14 -4.42 -21.75
C ILE A 9 1.20 -3.97 -23.21
N LYS A 10 0.23 -3.16 -23.62
CA LYS A 10 0.05 -2.75 -25.03
C LYS A 10 0.84 -1.50 -25.39
N ASP A 11 0.81 -0.48 -24.54
CA ASP A 11 1.36 0.85 -24.81
C ASP A 11 2.47 1.22 -23.82
N LYS A 12 3.37 2.13 -24.22
CA LYS A 12 4.42 2.65 -23.32
C LYS A 12 3.79 3.48 -22.20
N GLN A 13 4.19 3.20 -20.97
CA GLN A 13 3.80 3.95 -19.77
C GLN A 13 5.02 4.14 -18.86
N ASP A 14 4.93 5.09 -17.94
CA ASP A 14 5.96 5.31 -16.92
C ASP A 14 6.18 4.03 -16.10
N ALA A 15 7.44 3.58 -16.04
CA ALA A 15 7.80 2.30 -15.44
C ALA A 15 7.34 2.18 -13.98
N ILE A 16 7.50 3.24 -13.17
CA ILE A 16 7.09 3.24 -11.75
C ILE A 16 5.57 3.12 -11.61
N LYS A 17 4.82 3.76 -12.50
CA LYS A 17 3.35 3.70 -12.47
C LYS A 17 2.87 2.30 -12.82
N LEU A 18 3.40 1.74 -13.91
CA LEU A 18 3.09 0.38 -14.33
C LEU A 18 3.42 -0.63 -13.23
N LEU A 19 4.60 -0.54 -12.60
CA LEU A 19 4.97 -1.42 -11.49
C LEU A 19 4.00 -1.30 -10.30
N LYS A 20 3.57 -0.08 -9.94
CA LYS A 20 2.56 0.12 -8.89
C LYS A 20 1.21 -0.52 -9.24
N ASP A 21 0.79 -0.41 -10.49
CA ASP A 21 -0.46 -1.00 -10.96
C ASP A 21 -0.41 -2.53 -10.88
N LEU A 22 0.73 -3.14 -11.25
CA LEU A 22 0.93 -4.60 -11.12
C LEU A 22 0.94 -5.06 -9.66
N LEU A 23 1.60 -4.31 -8.76
CA LEU A 23 1.70 -4.65 -7.34
C LEU A 23 0.36 -4.63 -6.61
N THR A 24 -0.60 -3.87 -7.11
CA THR A 24 -1.95 -3.80 -6.53
C THR A 24 -2.61 -5.18 -6.49
N VAL A 25 -2.35 -6.04 -7.49
CA VAL A 25 -2.85 -7.43 -7.54
C VAL A 25 -2.30 -8.28 -6.41
N PHE A 26 -1.03 -8.06 -6.06
CA PHE A 26 -0.33 -8.81 -5.02
C PHE A 26 -0.51 -8.22 -3.62
N ARG A 27 -1.32 -7.16 -3.47
CA ARG A 27 -1.47 -6.39 -2.22
C ARG A 27 -0.12 -5.92 -1.69
N GLY A 28 0.75 -5.49 -2.59
CA GLY A 28 2.08 -5.00 -2.27
C GLY A 28 2.20 -3.49 -2.43
N ILE A 29 3.32 -2.96 -1.93
CA ILE A 29 3.74 -1.58 -2.14
C ILE A 29 5.12 -1.55 -2.79
N LEU A 30 5.32 -0.54 -3.64
CA LEU A 30 6.62 -0.19 -4.20
C LEU A 30 7.31 0.78 -3.24
N LEU A 31 8.46 0.39 -2.73
CA LEU A 31 9.32 1.22 -1.90
C LEU A 31 10.50 1.70 -2.73
N TRP A 32 10.73 3.02 -2.73
CA TRP A 32 11.88 3.62 -3.36
C TRP A 32 12.81 4.14 -2.27
N HIS A 33 14.01 3.57 -2.18
CA HIS A 33 15.01 3.95 -1.19
C HIS A 33 16.41 3.83 -1.82
N ASP A 34 17.23 4.86 -1.62
CA ASP A 34 18.64 4.88 -2.02
C ASP A 34 18.90 4.53 -3.50
N GLY A 35 18.05 5.02 -4.40
CA GLY A 35 18.15 4.74 -5.84
C GLY A 35 17.69 3.33 -6.26
N GLU A 36 17.35 2.47 -5.31
CA GLU A 36 16.82 1.13 -5.56
C GLU A 36 15.30 1.08 -5.36
N VAL A 37 14.65 0.24 -6.16
CA VAL A 37 13.23 -0.07 -6.05
C VAL A 37 13.09 -1.45 -5.43
N SER A 38 12.45 -1.52 -4.27
CA SER A 38 12.11 -2.77 -3.60
C SER A 38 10.60 -2.95 -3.54
N PHE A 39 10.16 -4.22 -3.50
CA PHE A 39 8.75 -4.58 -3.40
C PHE A 39 8.48 -5.21 -2.04
N ASN A 40 7.48 -4.69 -1.33
CA ASN A 40 7.03 -5.29 -0.08
C ASN A 40 5.60 -5.78 -0.23
N LEU A 41 5.39 -7.08 -0.04
CA LEU A 41 4.05 -7.66 -0.05
C LEU A 41 3.46 -7.59 1.35
N TYR A 42 2.17 -7.27 1.43
CA TYR A 42 1.47 -7.27 2.71
C TYR A 42 1.39 -8.71 3.24
N GLN A 43 2.17 -8.96 4.28
CA GLN A 43 2.20 -10.20 5.02
C GLN A 43 1.92 -9.88 6.48
N GLU A 44 1.19 -10.76 7.14
CA GLU A 44 0.93 -10.63 8.57
C GLU A 44 2.25 -10.85 9.33
N LYS A 45 2.69 -9.81 10.06
CA LYS A 45 3.91 -9.85 10.86
C LYS A 45 3.54 -9.71 12.32
N ALA A 46 4.29 -10.37 13.19
CA ALA A 46 4.19 -10.15 14.62
C ALA A 46 4.50 -8.68 14.96
N PRO A 47 3.82 -8.10 15.97
CA PRO A 47 4.09 -6.73 16.40
C PRO A 47 5.54 -6.63 16.91
N ILE A 48 6.30 -5.69 16.37
CA ILE A 48 7.72 -5.47 16.72
C ILE A 48 7.85 -4.56 17.95
N PHE A 49 6.91 -3.62 18.11
CA PHE A 49 6.97 -2.62 19.17
C PHE A 49 5.57 -2.15 19.60
N THR A 50 5.39 -1.90 20.89
CA THR A 50 4.13 -1.39 21.46
C THR A 50 4.27 0.07 21.83
N PHE A 51 3.44 0.94 21.26
CA PHE A 51 3.42 2.37 21.58
C PHE A 51 2.40 2.66 22.69
N THR A 52 2.81 3.46 23.67
CA THR A 52 2.00 3.94 24.81
C THR A 52 2.24 5.44 25.03
N LYS A 53 1.39 6.12 25.80
CA LYS A 53 1.60 7.56 26.10
C LYS A 53 2.96 7.86 26.74
N GLY A 54 3.60 6.87 27.37
CA GLY A 54 4.92 7.02 27.98
C GLY A 54 6.11 6.90 27.01
N ASN A 55 5.90 6.46 25.76
CA ASN A 55 6.98 6.28 24.77
C ASN A 55 6.79 7.09 23.47
N VAL A 56 5.85 8.04 23.48
CA VAL A 56 5.64 8.99 22.38
C VAL A 56 6.16 10.34 22.80
N VAL A 57 6.85 11.03 21.89
CA VAL A 57 7.34 12.40 22.09
C VAL A 57 6.16 13.29 22.46
N ASP A 58 6.28 14.01 23.57
CA ASP A 58 5.24 14.86 24.18
C ASP A 58 3.94 14.13 24.62
N GLY A 59 3.88 12.80 24.53
CA GLY A 59 2.74 11.99 24.98
C GLY A 59 1.41 12.26 24.25
N LEU A 60 1.46 13.00 23.14
CA LEU A 60 0.30 13.44 22.37
C LEU A 60 0.09 12.57 21.14
N PHE A 61 -1.08 11.92 21.05
CA PHE A 61 -1.51 11.22 19.84
C PHE A 61 -2.43 12.14 19.02
N THR A 62 -1.99 12.51 17.82
CA THR A 62 -2.82 13.23 16.86
C THR A 62 -3.47 12.25 15.89
N TYR A 63 -4.80 12.27 15.82
CA TYR A 63 -5.55 11.44 14.87
C TYR A 63 -6.13 12.32 13.76
N SER A 64 -5.84 11.98 12.52
CA SER A 64 -6.44 12.60 11.35
C SER A 64 -7.22 11.55 10.58
N TYR A 65 -8.45 11.91 10.20
CA TYR A 65 -9.32 11.05 9.43
C TYR A 65 -9.78 11.78 8.16
N PRO A 66 -9.91 11.06 7.03
CA PRO A 66 -10.54 11.63 5.85
C PRO A 66 -12.00 11.97 6.16
N SER A 67 -12.48 13.07 5.59
CA SER A 67 -13.87 13.54 5.71
C SER A 67 -14.85 12.44 5.27
N ASN A 68 -16.02 12.37 5.91
CA ASN A 68 -16.99 11.31 5.63
C ASN A 68 -17.45 11.28 4.16
N ARG A 69 -17.44 12.44 3.49
CA ARG A 69 -17.84 12.57 2.07
C ARG A 69 -16.89 11.89 1.08
N VAL A 70 -15.62 11.71 1.43
CA VAL A 70 -14.59 11.12 0.54
C VAL A 70 -14.34 9.63 0.83
N ARG A 71 -15.02 9.05 1.81
CA ARG A 71 -14.91 7.61 2.10
C ARG A 71 -15.70 6.83 1.06
N ALA A 72 -15.02 5.94 0.33
CA ALA A 72 -15.68 5.03 -0.60
C ALA A 72 -16.64 4.10 0.17
N ASN A 73 -17.91 4.07 -0.21
CA ASN A 73 -18.95 3.25 0.40
C ASN A 73 -19.50 2.16 -0.55
N GLN A 74 -19.04 2.14 -1.80
CA GLN A 74 -19.46 1.21 -2.84
C GLN A 74 -18.26 0.79 -3.68
N ILE A 75 -18.26 -0.47 -4.10
CA ILE A 75 -17.25 -1.04 -5.01
C ILE A 75 -17.99 -1.58 -6.22
N ARG A 76 -17.59 -1.14 -7.42
CA ARG A 76 -18.13 -1.65 -8.67
C ARG A 76 -17.18 -2.71 -9.23
N VAL A 77 -17.69 -3.91 -9.46
CA VAL A 77 -16.97 -5.01 -10.10
C VAL A 77 -17.50 -5.16 -11.51
N THR A 78 -16.62 -5.04 -12.50
CA THR A 78 -16.91 -5.27 -13.92
C THR A 78 -15.95 -6.33 -14.44
N TRP A 79 -16.44 -7.20 -15.32
CA TRP A 79 -15.67 -8.23 -16.00
C TRP A 79 -15.36 -7.83 -17.44
#